data_AF-A0A7H8KC99-F1
#
_entry.id   AF-A0A7H8KC99-F1
#
_cell.length_a   1.000
_cell.length_b   1.000
_cell.length_c   1.000
_cell.angle_alpha   90.00
_cell.angle_beta   90.00
_cell.angle_gamma   90.00
#
_symmetry.space_group_name_H-M   'P 1'
#
loop_
_entity.id
_entity.type
_entity.pdbx_description
1 polymer ?
#
loop_
_entity_poly.entity_id
_entity_poly.type
_entity_poly.pdbx_seq_one_letter_code
_entity_poly.pdbx_strand_id
1 'polypeptide(L)'
;MPIHVDDGMLNDFVAVNMTLATQAPGAAQGPINNLVIRPGHENFVVGQTLANLIRTNGSAIQARLDEIGTLSATRGQQLRAFMALTDGAETLNEMSAAEFGSRLPAF
;
A
#
# COMPACT_ATOMS: atom_id res chain seq x y z
N MET A 1 -12.96 -20.56 20.59
CA MET A 1 -12.79 -19.16 20.98
C MET A 1 -12.82 -18.35 19.69
N PRO A 2 -13.79 -17.44 19.50
CA PRO A 2 -13.74 -16.51 18.38
C PRO A 2 -12.45 -15.69 18.52
N ILE A 3 -11.71 -15.56 17.42
CA ILE A 3 -10.57 -14.65 17.36
C ILE A 3 -11.20 -13.27 17.20
N HIS A 4 -11.49 -12.59 18.31
CA HIS A 4 -11.83 -11.17 18.28
C HIS A 4 -10.55 -10.40 17.93
N VAL A 5 -10.21 -10.35 16.65
CA VAL A 5 -9.36 -9.26 16.18
C VAL A 5 -10.24 -8.03 16.25
N ASP A 6 -9.79 -6.98 16.94
CA ASP A 6 -10.55 -5.74 17.00
C ASP A 6 -10.65 -5.15 15.58
N ASP A 7 -11.85 -5.20 15.00
CA ASP A 7 -12.13 -4.66 13.66
C ASP A 7 -11.76 -3.18 13.56
N GLY A 8 -11.82 -2.44 14.68
CA GLY A 8 -11.33 -1.07 14.75
C GLY A 8 -9.83 -0.99 14.43
N MET A 9 -9.02 -1.84 15.06
CA MET A 9 -7.58 -1.90 14.80
C MET A 9 -7.28 -2.35 13.36
N LEU A 10 -8.01 -3.32 12.82
CA LEU A 10 -7.83 -3.76 11.43
C LEU A 10 -8.17 -2.65 10.43
N ASN A 11 -9.26 -1.92 10.66
CA ASN A 11 -9.63 -0.75 9.86
C ASN A 11 -8.56 0.35 9.92
N ASP A 12 -8.00 0.61 11.10
CA ASP A 12 -6.89 1.55 11.26
C ASP A 12 -5.65 1.12 10.46
N PHE A 13 -5.28 -0.17 10.50
CA PHE A 13 -4.18 -0.69 9.70
C PHE A 13 -4.46 -0.61 8.19
N VAL A 14 -5.70 -0.81 7.75
CA VAL A 14 -6.10 -0.58 6.36
C VAL A 14 -5.93 0.90 6.01
N ALA A 15 -6.40 1.82 6.85
CA ALA A 15 -6.30 3.26 6.61
C ALA A 15 -4.84 3.73 6.52
N VAL A 16 -3.97 3.24 7.40
CA VAL A 16 -2.52 3.52 7.35
C VAL A 16 -1.90 3.01 6.06
N ASN A 17 -2.21 1.78 5.65
CA ASN A 17 -1.70 1.21 4.39
C ASN A 17 -2.18 1.99 3.16
N MET A 18 -3.46 2.41 3.12
CA MET A 18 -3.97 3.23 2.02
C MET A 18 -3.35 4.63 2.00
N THR A 19 -3.05 5.19 3.17
CA THR A 19 -2.34 6.47 3.28
C THR A 19 -0.90 6.34 2.75
N LEU A 20 -0.17 5.31 3.16
CA LEU A 20 1.19 5.04 2.65
C LEU A 20 1.19 4.78 1.13
N ALA A 21 0.17 4.09 0.61
CA ALA A 21 0.00 3.82 -0.81
C ALA A 21 -0.03 5.10 -1.67
N THR A 22 -0.57 6.19 -1.11
CA THR A 22 -0.71 7.47 -1.81
C THR A 22 0.45 8.42 -1.51
N GLN A 23 0.88 8.48 -0.25
CA GLN A 23 1.91 9.43 0.18
C GLN A 23 3.32 9.01 -0.26
N ALA A 24 3.66 7.72 -0.25
CA ALA A 24 5.02 7.30 -0.61
C ALA A 24 5.39 7.68 -2.05
N PRO A 25 4.57 7.38 -3.09
CA PRO A 25 4.86 7.84 -4.45
C PRO A 25 4.80 9.36 -4.60
N GLY A 26 3.91 10.04 -3.86
CA GLY A 26 3.71 11.49 -3.90
C GLY A 26 4.77 12.31 -3.17
N ALA A 27 5.54 11.72 -2.25
CA ALA A 27 6.53 12.40 -1.42
C ALA A 27 7.67 13.06 -2.24
N ALA A 28 7.91 12.54 -3.44
CA ALA A 28 8.95 13.05 -4.32
C ALA A 28 8.68 14.44 -4.91
N GLN A 29 7.46 15.00 -4.76
CA GLN A 29 7.02 16.27 -5.41
C GLN A 29 7.33 16.31 -6.92
N GLY A 30 7.33 15.15 -7.58
CA GLY A 30 7.71 14.96 -8.98
C GLY A 30 8.86 13.97 -9.16
N PRO A 31 9.23 13.63 -10.39
CA PRO A 31 10.26 12.63 -10.65
C PRO A 31 11.62 13.13 -10.15
N ILE A 32 12.18 12.53 -9.10
CA ILE A 32 13.49 12.95 -8.52
C ILE A 32 14.60 12.85 -9.57
N ASN A 33 14.48 11.92 -10.52
CA ASN A 33 15.37 11.79 -11.67
C ASN A 33 15.33 12.99 -12.65
N ASN A 34 14.34 13.88 -12.55
CA ASN A 34 14.24 15.10 -13.35
C ASN A 34 14.87 16.32 -12.66
N LEU A 35 15.54 16.18 -11.51
CA LEU A 35 16.25 17.30 -10.90
C LEU A 35 17.39 17.77 -11.81
N VAL A 36 17.29 19.01 -12.31
CA VAL A 36 18.33 19.66 -13.11
C VAL A 36 19.23 20.49 -12.21
N ILE A 37 20.50 20.11 -12.11
CA ILE A 37 21.51 20.86 -11.36
C ILE A 37 22.30 21.72 -12.33
N ARG A 38 22.21 23.03 -12.18
CA ARG A 38 23.04 23.98 -12.92
C ARG A 38 24.34 24.21 -12.14
N PRO A 39 25.51 23.76 -12.64
CA PRO A 39 26.77 24.10 -11.99
C PRO A 39 27.03 25.61 -12.13
N GLY A 40 27.37 26.27 -11.02
CA GLY A 40 27.65 27.71 -10.97
C GLY A 40 29.04 28.11 -11.51
N HIS A 41 29.92 27.15 -11.80
CA HIS A 41 31.28 27.38 -12.33
C HIS A 41 31.69 26.34 -13.38
N GLU A 42 32.62 26.72 -14.23
CA GLU A 42 32.99 26.13 -15.54
C GLU A 42 33.53 24.68 -15.53
N ASN A 43 33.58 24.00 -14.38
CA ASN A 43 34.05 22.61 -14.34
C ASN A 43 32.92 21.65 -14.76
N PHE A 44 32.62 21.67 -16.06
CA PHE A 44 31.52 21.00 -16.74
C PHE A 44 31.48 19.48 -16.47
N VAL A 45 32.66 18.86 -16.31
CA VAL A 45 32.81 17.42 -16.05
C VAL A 45 32.32 17.04 -14.66
N VAL A 46 32.66 17.82 -13.63
CA VAL A 46 32.22 17.56 -12.25
C VAL A 46 30.72 17.81 -12.12
N GLY A 47 30.22 18.90 -12.72
CA GLY A 47 28.79 19.20 -12.75
C GLY A 47 27.95 18.12 -13.44
N GLN A 48 28.40 17.62 -14.60
CA GLN A 48 27.73 16.50 -15.29
C GLN A 48 27.79 15.20 -14.48
N THR A 49 28.93 14.90 -13.86
CA THR A 49 29.08 13.70 -13.03
C THR A 49 28.11 13.72 -11.85
N LEU A 50 28.01 14.87 -11.17
CA LEU A 50 27.08 15.07 -10.06
C LEU A 50 25.62 14.98 -10.51
N ALA A 51 25.26 15.61 -11.63
CA ALA A 51 23.92 15.54 -12.20
C ALA A 51 23.53 14.10 -12.56
N ASN A 52 24.45 13.33 -13.17
CA ASN A 52 24.23 11.93 -13.49
C ASN A 52 24.06 11.06 -12.23
N LEU A 53 24.84 11.33 -11.17
CA LEU A 53 24.73 10.61 -9.91
C LEU A 53 23.38 10.86 -9.23
N ILE A 54 22.93 12.12 -9.21
CA ILE A 54 21.65 12.51 -8.63
C ILE A 54 20.48 11.95 -9.43
N ARG A 55 20.55 11.94 -10.77
CA ARG A 55 19.53 11.30 -11.61
C ARG A 55 19.43 9.79 -11.36
N THR A 56 20.57 9.09 -11.27
CA THR A 56 20.60 7.64 -11.02
C THR A 56 20.05 7.32 -9.63
N ASN A 57 20.55 7.99 -8.59
CA ASN A 57 20.09 7.78 -7.22
C ASN A 57 18.64 8.19 -7.05
N GLY A 58 18.22 9.31 -7.65
CA GLY A 58 16.84 9.77 -7.65
C GLY A 58 15.89 8.79 -8.32
N SER A 59 16.30 8.17 -9.44
CA SER A 59 15.52 7.11 -10.09
C SER A 59 15.37 5.88 -9.21
N ALA A 60 16.43 5.47 -8.50
CA ALA A 60 16.39 4.34 -7.58
C ALA A 60 15.49 4.61 -6.37
N ILE A 61 15.55 5.83 -5.80
CA ILE A 61 14.68 6.25 -4.70
C ILE A 61 13.21 6.29 -5.16
N GLN A 62 12.92 6.85 -6.34
CA GLN A 62 11.57 6.86 -6.90
C GLN A 62 11.01 5.44 -7.05
N ALA A 63 11.78 4.51 -7.62
CA ALA A 63 11.35 3.12 -7.76
C ALA A 63 11.02 2.48 -6.41
N ARG A 64 11.80 2.77 -5.36
CA ARG A 64 11.49 2.29 -3.99
C ARG A 64 10.22 2.91 -3.42
N LEU A 65 9.96 4.18 -3.65
CA LEU A 65 8.73 4.85 -3.23
C LEU A 65 7.49 4.25 -3.92
N ASP A 66 7.61 3.94 -5.21
CA ASP A 66 6.55 3.29 -5.99
C ASP A 66 6.29 1.85 -5.51
N GLU A 67 7.36 1.10 -5.21
CA GLU A 67 7.28 -0.24 -4.61
C GLU A 67 6.58 -0.22 -3.25
N ILE A 68 6.95 0.71 -2.37
CA ILE A 68 6.30 0.88 -1.06
C ILE A 68 4.82 1.19 -1.25
N GLY A 69 4.49 2.11 -2.17
CA GLY A 69 3.11 2.46 -2.45
C GLY A 69 2.28 1.25 -2.90
N THR A 70 2.83 0.47 -3.82
CA THR A 70 2.20 -0.76 -4.34
C THR A 70 2.02 -1.83 -3.26
N LEU A 71 3.06 -2.05 -2.44
CA LEU A 71 3.02 -3.03 -1.36
C LEU A 71 1.98 -2.64 -0.30
N SER A 72 1.94 -1.37 0.09
CA SER A 72 0.96 -0.86 1.05
C SER A 72 -0.47 -0.98 0.51
N ALA A 73 -0.72 -0.65 -0.76
CA ALA A 73 -2.02 -0.86 -1.39
C ALA A 73 -2.44 -2.35 -1.35
N THR A 74 -1.52 -3.25 -1.69
CA THR A 74 -1.75 -4.70 -1.68
C THR A 74 -2.11 -5.20 -0.28
N ARG A 75 -1.35 -4.79 0.74
CA ARG A 75 -1.61 -5.17 2.14
C ARG A 75 -2.96 -4.65 2.63
N GLY A 76 -3.32 -3.41 2.29
CA GLY A 76 -4.62 -2.84 2.61
C GLY A 76 -5.78 -3.67 2.02
N GLN A 77 -5.65 -4.12 0.78
CA GLN A 77 -6.67 -4.98 0.16
C GLN A 77 -6.72 -6.39 0.76
N GLN A 78 -5.57 -6.98 1.08
CA GLN A 78 -5.50 -8.29 1.74
C GLN A 78 -6.18 -8.26 3.12
N LEU A 79 -5.97 -7.19 3.90
CA LEU A 79 -6.63 -7.01 5.18
C LEU A 79 -8.15 -6.88 5.03
N ARG A 80 -8.65 -6.12 4.04
CA ARG A 80 -10.09 -6.05 3.75
C ARG A 80 -10.68 -7.41 3.36
N ALA A 81 -9.97 -8.17 2.53
CA ALA A 81 -10.41 -9.51 2.14
C ALA A 81 -10.45 -10.47 3.33
N PHE A 82 -9.46 -10.36 4.23
CA PHE A 82 -9.44 -11.13 5.48
C PHE A 82 -10.65 -10.80 6.36
N MET A 83 -10.95 -9.51 6.58
CA MET A 83 -12.11 -9.06 7.36
C MET A 83 -13.43 -9.57 6.77
N ALA A 84 -13.63 -9.41 5.45
CA ALA A 84 -14.84 -9.89 4.79
C ALA A 84 -15.03 -11.42 4.95
N LEU A 85 -13.94 -12.18 4.95
CA LEU A 85 -13.97 -13.62 5.17
C LEU A 85 -14.31 -13.97 6.62
N THR A 86 -13.72 -13.26 7.59
CA THR A 86 -14.00 -13.49 9.02
C THR A 86 -15.43 -13.15 9.36
N ASP A 87 -15.95 -12.00 8.91
CA ASP A 87 -17.34 -11.57 9.13
C ASP A 87 -18.33 -12.58 8.55
N GLY A 88 -18.04 -13.08 7.33
CA GLY A 88 -18.84 -14.12 6.69
C GLY A 88 -18.83 -15.43 7.46
N ALA A 89 -17.68 -15.83 8.00
CA ALA A 89 -17.56 -17.04 8.82
C ALA A 89 -18.24 -16.90 10.19
N GLU A 90 -18.16 -15.73 10.83
CA GLU A 90 -18.89 -15.44 12.07
C GLU A 90 -20.40 -15.47 11.84
N THR A 91 -20.87 -14.84 10.76
CA THR A 91 -22.29 -14.91 10.36
C THR A 91 -22.77 -16.35 10.18
N LEU A 92 -21.92 -17.26 9.67
CA LEU A 92 -22.25 -18.68 9.55
C LEU A 92 -22.22 -19.41 10.90
N ASN A 93 -21.29 -19.05 11.80
CA ASN A 93 -21.18 -19.65 13.13
C ASN A 93 -22.34 -19.25 14.06
N GLU A 94 -22.90 -18.05 13.88
CA GLU A 94 -24.02 -17.54 14.68
C GLU A 94 -25.40 -17.96 14.12
N MET A 95 -25.42 -18.60 12.96
CA MET A 95 -26.65 -18.99 12.27
C MET A 95 -27.38 -20.13 12.98
N SER A 96 -28.70 -19.99 13.16
CA SER A 96 -29.51 -21.10 13.66
C SER A 96 -29.64 -22.22 12.63
N ALA A 97 -29.89 -23.45 13.08
CA ALA A 97 -30.06 -24.61 12.18
C ALA A 97 -31.23 -24.42 11.18
N ALA A 98 -32.28 -23.69 11.57
CA ALA A 98 -33.42 -23.38 10.70
C ALA A 98 -33.04 -22.38 9.60
N GLU A 99 -32.29 -21.33 9.94
CA GLU A 99 -31.78 -20.36 8.96
C GLU A 99 -30.79 -21.01 8.00
N PHE A 100 -29.91 -21.88 8.51
CA PHE A 100 -29.00 -22.65 7.67
C PHE A 100 -29.76 -23.56 6.71
N GLY A 101 -30.78 -24.28 7.21
CA GLY A 101 -31.65 -25.12 6.39
C GLY A 101 -32.39 -24.36 5.29
N SER A 102 -32.77 -23.10 5.53
CA SER A 102 -33.42 -22.25 4.53
C SER A 102 -32.51 -21.77 3.39
N ARG A 103 -31.18 -21.84 3.58
CA ARG A 103 -30.17 -21.45 2.58
C ARG A 103 -29.68 -22.63 1.74
N LEU A 104 -30.00 -23.86 2.13
CA LEU A 104 -29.67 -25.04 1.33
C LEU A 104 -30.59 -25.08 0.10
N PRO A 105 -30.06 -25.38 -1.10
CA PRO A 105 -30.89 -25.57 -2.28
C PRO A 105 -31.91 -26.68 -1.99
N ALA A 106 -33.16 -26.45 -2.37
CA ALA A 106 -34.22 -27.45 -2.22
C ALA A 106 -33.83 -28.70 -3.01
N PHE A 107 -33.73 -29.84 -2.31
CA PHE A 107 -33.56 -31.16 -2.90
C PHE A 107 -34.91 -31.74 -3.33
#